data_AF-E6LFH7-F1
#
_entry.id   AF-E6LFH7-F1
#
_cell.length_a   1.000
_cell.length_b   1.000
_cell.length_c   1.000
_cell.angle_alpha   90.00
_cell.angle_beta   90.00
_cell.angle_gamma   90.00
#
_symmetry.space_group_name_H-M   'P 1'
#
loop_
_entity.id
_entity.type
_entity.pdbx_description
1 polymer ?
#
loop_
_entity_poly.entity_id
_entity_poly.type
_entity_poly.pdbx_seq_one_letter_code
_entity_poly.pdbx_strand_id
1 'polypeptide(L)'
;MSTLQHKQLTFNKNITLANDGEKISSDSGLILIKEFMNRIGFSSMLDEQVKLTDSRRNPDHTYNDIIEQLLLQHIAGYSKVVAANRLRLDPIFKTIFSSKSTLAS
;
A
#
# COMPACT_ATOMS: atom_id res chain seq x y z
N MET A 1 -30.10 -8.54 -12.79
CA MET A 1 -29.34 -9.22 -11.73
C MET A 1 -27.93 -8.68 -11.74
N SER A 2 -27.54 -7.86 -10.76
CA SER A 2 -26.14 -7.45 -10.62
C SER A 2 -25.39 -8.59 -9.96
N THR A 3 -24.53 -9.28 -10.70
CA THR A 3 -23.61 -10.28 -10.14
C THR A 3 -22.59 -9.57 -9.26
N LEU A 4 -22.77 -9.67 -7.93
CA LEU A 4 -21.75 -9.32 -6.94
C LEU A 4 -20.48 -10.12 -7.25
N GLN A 5 -19.46 -9.44 -7.78
CA GLN A 5 -18.16 -10.04 -7.98
C GLN A 5 -17.33 -9.85 -6.72
N HIS A 6 -17.03 -10.95 -6.06
CA HIS A 6 -16.11 -10.99 -4.93
C HIS A 6 -14.74 -11.48 -5.42
N LYS A 7 -13.69 -10.73 -5.12
CA LYS A 7 -12.32 -11.12 -5.45
C LYS A 7 -11.45 -11.02 -4.21
N GLN A 8 -10.80 -12.13 -3.88
CA GLN A 8 -9.81 -12.15 -2.81
C GLN A 8 -8.49 -11.57 -3.32
N LEU A 9 -7.87 -10.72 -2.50
CA LEU A 9 -6.58 -10.13 -2.81
C LEU A 9 -5.45 -11.10 -2.52
N THR A 10 -4.41 -11.04 -3.34
CA THR A 10 -3.23 -11.89 -3.20
C THR A 10 -2.26 -11.36 -2.16
N PHE A 11 -2.14 -10.02 -2.02
CA PHE A 11 -1.23 -9.43 -1.03
C PHE A 11 -1.75 -9.56 0.41
N ASN A 12 -3.08 -9.57 0.59
CA ASN A 12 -3.72 -9.75 1.90
C ASN A 12 -5.05 -10.50 1.73
N LYS A 13 -5.03 -11.79 2.06
CA LYS A 13 -6.18 -12.70 1.93
C LYS A 13 -7.34 -12.38 2.87
N ASN A 14 -7.11 -11.54 3.88
CA ASN A 14 -8.17 -11.09 4.80
C ASN A 14 -9.03 -9.97 4.20
N ILE A 15 -8.62 -9.41 3.06
CA ILE A 15 -9.38 -8.38 2.35
C ILE A 15 -10.14 -9.04 1.20
N THR A 16 -11.45 -8.79 1.15
CA THR A 16 -12.31 -9.16 0.02
C THR A 16 -12.75 -7.89 -0.69
N LEU A 17 -12.48 -7.82 -1.99
CA LEU A 17 -13.03 -6.78 -2.85
C LEU A 17 -14.43 -7.22 -3.30
N ALA A 18 -15.43 -6.37 -3.09
CA ALA A 18 -16.78 -6.54 -3.61
C ALA A 18 -17.12 -5.37 -4.53
N ASN A 19 -17.84 -5.64 -5.62
CA ASN A 19 -18.43 -4.61 -6.47
C ASN A 19 -19.94 -4.59 -6.28
N ASP A 20 -20.38 -4.06 -5.14
CA ASP A 20 -21.77 -3.94 -4.71
C ASP A 20 -22.43 -2.61 -5.14
N GLY A 21 -21.65 -1.68 -5.70
CA GLY A 21 -22.14 -0.35 -6.09
C GLY A 21 -22.39 0.57 -4.89
N GLU A 22 -21.92 0.20 -3.69
CA GLU A 22 -22.02 1.04 -2.49
C GLU A 22 -20.94 2.13 -2.45
N LYS A 23 -20.88 2.86 -1.33
CA LYS A 23 -19.92 3.96 -1.13
C LYS A 23 -18.48 3.45 -1.16
N ILE A 24 -17.75 3.89 -2.17
CA ILE A 24 -16.31 3.72 -2.30
C ILE A 24 -15.62 4.73 -1.36
N SER A 25 -14.76 4.28 -0.45
CA SER A 25 -13.91 5.20 0.33
C SER A 25 -12.87 5.83 -0.60
N SER A 26 -12.52 7.10 -0.36
CA SER A 26 -11.60 7.90 -1.20
C SER A 26 -10.32 7.15 -1.57
N ASP A 27 -9.73 6.46 -0.60
CA ASP A 27 -8.43 5.80 -0.74
C ASP A 27 -8.55 4.31 -1.06
N SER A 28 -9.76 3.76 -1.15
CA SER A 28 -10.00 2.35 -1.47
C SER A 28 -9.47 1.95 -2.85
N GLY A 29 -9.32 2.91 -3.77
CA GLY A 29 -8.68 2.69 -5.07
C GLY A 29 -7.22 2.23 -4.98
N LEU A 30 -6.50 2.62 -3.92
CA LEU A 30 -5.10 2.22 -3.70
C LEU A 30 -4.94 0.72 -3.43
N ILE A 31 -6.00 0.05 -2.95
CA ILE A 31 -6.01 -1.40 -2.74
C ILE A 31 -5.76 -2.14 -4.06
N LEU A 32 -6.36 -1.65 -5.16
CA LEU A 32 -6.15 -2.23 -6.49
C LEU A 32 -4.72 -2.01 -6.99
N ILE A 33 -4.15 -0.84 -6.70
CA ILE A 33 -2.76 -0.52 -7.04
C ILE A 33 -1.81 -1.44 -6.28
N LYS A 34 -2.02 -1.62 -4.96
CA LYS A 34 -1.23 -2.56 -4.14
C LYS A 34 -1.33 -4.00 -4.65
N GLU A 35 -2.53 -4.45 -5.02
CA GLU A 35 -2.74 -5.78 -5.59
C GLU A 35 -2.02 -5.94 -6.94
N PHE A 36 -2.04 -4.92 -7.80
CA PHE A 36 -1.29 -4.90 -9.04
C PHE A 36 0.22 -5.01 -8.79
N MET A 37 0.76 -4.17 -7.89
CA MET A 37 2.18 -4.18 -7.50
C MET A 37 2.61 -5.54 -6.95
N ASN A 38 1.77 -6.18 -6.12
CA ASN A 38 2.03 -7.52 -5.62
C ASN A 38 2.09 -8.57 -6.73
N ARG A 39 1.16 -8.51 -7.70
CA ARG A 39 1.08 -9.48 -8.81
C ARG A 39 2.26 -9.38 -9.77
N ILE A 40 2.82 -8.19 -9.97
CA ILE A 40 4.01 -8.01 -10.81
C ILE A 40 5.32 -8.25 -10.05
N GLY A 41 5.26 -8.58 -8.75
CA GLY A 41 6.46 -8.78 -7.94
C GLY A 41 7.25 -7.49 -7.70
N PHE A 42 6.57 -6.35 -7.58
CA PHE A 42 7.21 -5.03 -7.51
C PHE A 42 8.28 -4.92 -6.42
N SER A 43 8.03 -5.48 -5.22
CA SER A 43 9.02 -5.50 -4.14
C SER A 43 10.32 -6.21 -4.55
N SER A 44 10.22 -7.36 -5.23
CA SER A 44 11.38 -8.10 -5.74
C SER A 44 12.10 -7.30 -6.82
N MET A 45 11.36 -6.62 -7.70
CA MET A 45 11.97 -5.74 -8.70
C MET A 45 12.75 -4.59 -8.04
N LEU A 46 12.23 -4.00 -6.96
CA LEU A 46 12.97 -2.99 -6.20
C LEU A 46 14.25 -3.56 -5.60
N ASP A 47 14.19 -4.73 -4.96
CA ASP A 47 15.37 -5.39 -4.39
C ASP A 47 16.46 -5.64 -5.43
N GLU A 48 16.08 -6.01 -6.65
CA GLU A 48 17.02 -6.31 -7.73
C GLU A 48 17.60 -5.06 -8.37
N GLN A 49 16.75 -4.07 -8.69
CA GLN A 49 17.11 -2.94 -9.53
C GLN A 49 17.58 -1.72 -8.72
N VAL A 50 17.15 -1.59 -7.47
CA VAL A 50 17.43 -0.42 -6.62
C VAL A 50 18.38 -0.80 -5.50
N LYS A 51 19.68 -0.63 -5.74
CA LYS A 51 20.72 -0.85 -4.73
C LYS A 51 21.02 0.44 -3.97
N LEU A 52 20.31 0.64 -2.86
CA LEU A 52 20.57 1.74 -1.94
C LEU A 52 21.38 1.25 -0.74
N THR A 53 22.50 1.92 -0.44
CA THR A 53 23.25 1.66 0.78
C THR A 53 22.48 2.23 1.97
N ASP A 54 22.03 1.38 2.89
CA ASP A 54 21.36 1.82 4.11
C ASP A 54 22.36 2.10 5.21
N SER A 55 22.65 3.38 5.46
CA SER A 55 23.52 3.84 6.53
C SER A 55 22.76 4.18 7.82
N ARG A 56 21.44 3.95 7.85
CA ARG A 56 20.59 4.29 9.00
C ARG A 56 20.84 3.30 10.13
N ARG A 57 20.81 3.80 11.37
CA ARG A 57 20.97 2.97 12.57
C ARG A 57 19.62 2.34 12.94
N ASN A 58 19.52 1.02 12.85
CA ASN A 58 18.36 0.22 13.27
C ASN A 58 17.03 0.70 12.65
N PRO A 59 16.88 0.71 11.31
CA PRO A 59 15.67 1.20 10.68
C PRO A 59 14.46 0.28 10.95
N ASP A 60 13.33 0.86 11.36
CA ASP A 60 12.05 0.15 11.51
C ASP A 60 11.43 -0.28 10.15
N HIS A 61 11.87 0.36 9.07
CA HIS A 61 11.38 0.15 7.70
C HIS A 61 12.52 0.03 6.69
N THR A 62 12.42 -0.96 5.82
CA THR A 62 13.34 -1.13 4.68
C THR A 62 13.10 -0.02 3.65
N TYR A 63 14.05 0.19 2.75
CA TYR A 63 13.83 1.13 1.64
C TYR A 63 12.66 0.73 0.74
N ASN A 64 12.41 -0.57 0.55
CA ASN A 64 11.29 -1.02 -0.27
C ASN A 64 9.95 -0.59 0.33
N ASP A 65 9.81 -0.73 1.65
CA ASP A 65 8.59 -0.26 2.34
C ASP A 65 8.39 1.23 2.14
N ILE A 66 9.47 2.01 2.27
CA ILE A 66 9.43 3.46 2.14
C ILE A 66 9.09 3.86 0.71
N ILE A 67 9.74 3.24 -0.29
CA ILE A 67 9.49 3.52 -1.71
C ILE A 67 8.06 3.16 -2.08
N GLU A 68 7.57 1.99 -1.65
CA GLU A 68 6.19 1.58 -1.91
C GLU A 68 5.18 2.54 -1.26
N GLN A 69 5.41 2.93 0.00
CA GLN A 69 4.54 3.89 0.67
C GLN A 69 4.60 5.28 0.03
N LEU A 70 5.76 5.74 -0.42
CA LEU A 70 5.91 7.00 -1.15
C LEU A 70 5.20 6.96 -2.49
N LEU A 71 5.27 5.83 -3.21
CA LEU A 71 4.59 5.67 -4.50
C LEU A 71 3.07 5.72 -4.31
N LEU A 72 2.51 4.98 -3.35
CA LEU A 72 1.07 5.00 -3.08
C LEU A 72 0.59 6.38 -2.60
N GLN A 73 1.39 7.06 -1.76
CA GLN A 73 1.13 8.44 -1.38
C GLN A 73 1.08 9.38 -2.58
N HIS A 74 2.06 9.25 -3.48
CA HIS A 74 2.15 10.06 -4.69
C HIS A 74 0.95 9.84 -5.61
N ILE A 75 0.55 8.59 -5.82
CA ILE A 75 -0.62 8.21 -6.63
C ILE A 75 -1.91 8.79 -6.05
N ALA A 76 -2.06 8.82 -4.72
CA ALA A 76 -3.20 9.43 -4.04
C ALA A 76 -3.12 10.97 -3.94
N GLY A 77 -2.09 11.61 -4.49
CA GLY A 77 -1.94 13.07 -4.49
C GLY A 77 -1.42 13.65 -3.17
N TYR A 78 -0.87 12.81 -2.28
CA TYR A 78 -0.26 13.25 -1.04
C TYR A 78 1.21 13.61 -1.26
N SER A 79 1.51 14.92 -1.28
CA SER A 79 2.83 15.44 -1.69
C SER A 79 3.78 15.82 -0.56
N LYS A 80 3.37 15.73 0.71
CA LYS A 80 4.15 16.24 1.87
C LYS A 80 4.31 15.19 2.96
N VAL A 81 5.42 15.26 3.70
CA VAL A 81 5.68 14.46 4.92
C VAL A 81 4.54 14.59 5.95
N VAL A 82 3.90 15.77 6.03
CA VAL A 82 2.71 15.98 6.88
C VAL A 82 1.55 15.06 6.49
N ALA A 83 1.42 14.74 5.20
CA ALA A 83 0.43 13.79 4.72
C ALA A 83 0.78 12.35 5.13
N ALA A 84 2.06 11.95 5.11
CA ALA A 84 2.48 10.64 5.62
C ALA A 84 2.05 10.41 7.07
N ASN A 85 2.22 11.44 7.93
CA ASN A 85 1.77 11.39 9.33
C ASN A 85 0.25 11.22 9.47
N ARG A 86 -0.54 11.84 8.59
CA ARG A 86 -2.00 11.65 8.55
C ARG A 86 -2.38 10.26 8.05
N LEU A 87 -1.73 9.78 6.99
CA LEU A 87 -1.97 8.49 6.38
C LEU A 87 -1.58 7.31 7.29
N ARG A 88 -0.62 7.51 8.19
CA ARG A 88 -0.32 6.54 9.25
C ARG A 88 -1.52 6.22 10.14
N LEU A 89 -2.48 7.15 10.23
CA LEU A 89 -3.73 6.94 10.97
C LEU A 89 -4.87 6.46 10.07
N ASP A 90 -4.70 6.51 8.75
CA ASP A 90 -5.73 6.13 7.80
C ASP A 90 -5.96 4.60 7.81
N PRO A 91 -7.22 4.15 7.95
CA PRO A 91 -7.53 2.73 8.07
C PRO A 91 -7.25 1.96 6.77
N ILE A 92 -7.37 2.58 5.59
CA ILE A 92 -7.10 1.92 4.30
C ILE A 92 -5.59 1.73 4.14
N PHE A 93 -4.79 2.75 4.42
CA PHE A 93 -3.33 2.62 4.40
C PHE A 93 -2.83 1.58 5.41
N LYS A 94 -3.36 1.58 6.64
CA LYS A 94 -3.05 0.51 7.61
C LYS A 94 -3.44 -0.86 7.08
N THR A 95 -4.55 -0.97 6.36
CA THR A 95 -5.03 -2.23 5.76
C THR A 95 -4.13 -2.72 4.61
N ILE A 96 -3.59 -1.78 3.82
CA ILE A 96 -2.64 -2.04 2.74
C ILE A 96 -1.28 -2.53 3.29
N PHE A 97 -0.84 -1.96 4.42
CA PHE A 97 0.46 -2.24 5.04
C PHE A 97 0.35 -3.11 6.32
N SER A 98 -0.75 -3.82 6.54
CA SER A 98 -1.11 -4.48 7.82
C SER A 98 -0.12 -5.50 8.36
N SER A 99 0.85 -5.94 7.56
CA SER A 99 1.96 -6.78 8.02
C SER A 99 2.93 -6.04 8.94
N LYS A 100 2.74 -4.73 9.21
CA LYS A 100 3.61 -3.90 10.05
C LYS A 100 2.82 -3.12 11.10
N SER A 101 3.46 -2.87 12.24
CA SER A 101 2.86 -2.14 13.38
C SER A 101 2.69 -0.64 13.11
N THR A 102 3.46 -0.07 12.18
CA THR A 102 3.40 1.34 11.80
C THR A 102 3.82 1.55 10.34
N LEU A 103 3.44 2.69 9.74
CA LEU A 103 3.94 3.17 8.45
C LEU A 103 5.24 3.96 8.65
N ALA A 104 6.05 4.07 7.59
CA ALA A 104 7.20 4.96 7.56
C ALA A 104 6.76 6.44 7.66
N SER A 105 7.44 7.20 8.51
CA SER A 105 7.20 8.63 8.77
C SER A 105 8.26 9.50 8.11
#